data_AF-A0A7C5VXC2-F1
#
_entry.id   AF-A0A7C5VXC2-F1
#
_cell.length_a   1.000
_cell.length_b   1.000
_cell.length_c   1.000
_cell.angle_alpha   90.00
_cell.angle_beta   90.00
_cell.angle_gamma   90.00
#
_symmetry.space_group_name_H-M   'P 1'
#
loop_
_entity.id
_entity.type
_entity.pdbx_description
1 polymer ?
#
loop_
_entity_poly.entity_id
_entity_poly.type
_entity_poly.pdbx_seq_one_letter_code
_entity_poly.pdbx_strand_id
1 'polypeptide(L)'
;MELVQVISGFLVFSSAIVINIFLTTKILQKGKFSKSISLLLYTFKIAFYFLIILIVSRFFGLTIYFLFGVVLSLTLFVAISIVLFFNSRKK
;
A
#
# COMPACT_ATOMS: atom_id res chain seq x y z
N MET A 1 7.90 23.29 -5.09
CA MET A 1 8.56 21.97 -5.23
C MET A 1 8.11 20.99 -4.15
N GLU A 2 8.01 21.41 -2.89
CA GLU A 2 7.62 20.55 -1.76
C GLU A 2 6.23 19.91 -1.92
N LEU A 3 5.23 20.69 -2.33
CA LEU A 3 3.87 20.17 -2.59
C LEU A 3 3.84 19.06 -3.66
N VAL A 4 4.67 19.19 -4.71
CA VAL A 4 4.77 18.19 -5.78
C VAL A 4 5.34 16.88 -5.25
N GLN A 5 6.27 16.94 -4.29
CA GLN A 5 6.83 15.76 -3.63
C GLN A 5 5.83 15.09 -2.68
N VAL A 6 5.01 15.88 -1.98
CA VAL A 6 3.91 15.33 -1.16
C VAL A 6 2.90 14.62 -2.04
N ILE A 7 2.46 15.26 -3.14
CA ILE A 7 1.49 14.69 -4.08
C ILE A 7 2.06 13.44 -4.76
N SER A 8 3.32 13.47 -5.20
CA SER A 8 3.95 12.30 -5.81
C SER A 8 4.08 11.14 -4.82
N GLY A 9 4.48 11.41 -3.57
CA GLY A 9 4.51 10.42 -2.50
C GLY A 9 3.15 9.80 -2.23
N PHE A 10 2.12 10.65 -2.14
CA PHE A 10 0.75 10.19 -1.97
C PHE A 10 0.28 9.31 -3.13
N LEU A 11 0.48 9.73 -4.38
CA LEU A 11 0.00 9.02 -5.56
C LEU A 11 0.74 7.68 -5.77
N VAL A 12 2.06 7.67 -5.65
CA VAL A 12 2.87 6.45 -5.82
C VAL A 12 2.49 5.42 -4.76
N PHE A 13 2.39 5.84 -3.50
CA PHE A 13 2.12 4.92 -2.41
C PHE A 13 0.65 4.45 -2.40
N SER A 14 -0.30 5.32 -2.74
CA SER A 14 -1.70 4.93 -2.93
C SER A 14 -1.85 3.90 -4.05
N SER A 15 -1.18 4.12 -5.19
CA SER A 15 -1.19 3.18 -6.32
C SER A 15 -0.60 1.83 -5.92
N ALA A 16 0.50 1.84 -5.18
CA ALA A 16 1.10 0.63 -4.63
C ALA A 16 0.14 -0.15 -3.71
N ILE A 17 -0.57 0.54 -2.82
CA ILE A 17 -1.56 -0.08 -1.93
C ILE A 17 -2.66 -0.76 -2.77
N VAL A 18 -3.21 -0.08 -3.77
CA VAL A 18 -4.27 -0.62 -4.64
C VAL A 18 -3.78 -1.85 -5.41
N ILE A 19 -2.58 -1.78 -6.00
CA ILE A 19 -1.97 -2.90 -6.73
C ILE A 19 -1.77 -4.10 -5.79
N ASN A 20 -1.27 -3.85 -4.57
CA ASN A 20 -1.07 -4.91 -3.57
C ASN A 20 -2.39 -5.58 -3.18
N ILE A 21 -3.46 -4.80 -2.98
CA ILE A 21 -4.79 -5.34 -2.68
C ILE A 21 -5.28 -6.20 -3.84
N PHE A 22 -5.19 -5.70 -5.08
CA PHE A 22 -5.66 -6.43 -6.26
C PHE A 22 -4.89 -7.73 -6.50
N LEU A 23 -3.56 -7.71 -6.34
CA LEU A 23 -2.74 -8.93 -6.37
C LEU A 23 -3.15 -9.90 -5.27
N THR A 24 -3.32 -9.40 -4.04
CA THR A 24 -3.68 -10.22 -2.89
C THR A 24 -5.06 -10.86 -3.07
N THR A 25 -6.08 -10.13 -3.53
CA THR A 25 -7.43 -10.66 -3.75
C THR A 25 -7.46 -11.67 -4.89
N LYS A 26 -6.76 -11.40 -6.00
CA LYS A 26 -6.66 -12.32 -7.14
C LYS A 26 -5.93 -13.62 -6.78
N ILE A 27 -4.92 -13.53 -5.92
CA ILE A 27 -4.22 -14.70 -5.38
C ILE A 27 -5.16 -15.46 -4.44
N LEU A 28 -5.78 -14.79 -3.47
CA LEU A 28 -6.70 -15.39 -2.49
C LEU A 28 -7.92 -16.07 -3.13
N GLN A 29 -8.46 -15.54 -4.22
CA GLN A 29 -9.59 -16.14 -4.94
C GLN A 29 -9.25 -17.47 -5.64
N LYS A 30 -7.96 -17.75 -5.89
CA LYS A 30 -7.51 -18.89 -6.69
C LYS A 30 -7.17 -20.17 -5.89
N GLY A 31 -7.28 -20.21 -4.56
CA GLY A 31 -6.95 -21.45 -3.84
C GLY A 31 -7.37 -21.50 -2.38
N LYS A 32 -7.54 -22.71 -1.85
CA LYS A 32 -7.59 -22.97 -0.40
C LYS A 32 -6.18 -22.71 0.16
N PHE A 33 -5.93 -21.52 0.71
CA PHE A 33 -4.60 -21.13 1.18
C PHE A 33 -4.22 -21.89 2.46
N SER A 34 -3.13 -22.66 2.39
CA SER A 34 -2.46 -23.21 3.58
C SER A 34 -1.66 -22.11 4.30
N LYS A 35 -1.37 -22.28 5.60
CA LYS A 35 -0.59 -21.31 6.41
C LYS A 35 0.72 -20.89 5.74
N SER A 36 1.39 -21.80 5.03
CA SER A 36 2.67 -21.53 4.36
C SER A 36 2.54 -20.51 3.22
N ILE A 37 1.43 -20.53 2.48
CA ILE A 37 1.19 -19.60 1.38
C ILE A 37 0.80 -18.21 1.91
N SER A 38 0.13 -18.14 3.07
CA SER A 38 -0.09 -16.88 3.79
C SER A 38 1.22 -16.22 4.22
N LEU A 39 2.22 -17.00 4.62
CA LEU A 39 3.53 -16.48 5.03
C LEU A 39 4.31 -15.94 3.82
N LEU A 40 4.23 -16.64 2.68
CA LEU A 40 4.83 -16.23 1.42
C LEU A 40 4.23 -14.94 0.87
N LEU A 41 2.91 -14.76 1.00
CA LEU A 41 2.21 -13.50 0.70
C LEU A 41 2.68 -12.34 1.59
N TYR A 42 2.98 -12.60 2.85
CA TYR A 42 3.52 -11.59 3.76
C TYR A 42 4.94 -11.17 3.36
N THR A 43 5.82 -12.12 3.07
CA THR A 43 7.18 -11.84 2.56
C THR A 43 7.13 -11.07 1.25
N PHE A 44 6.21 -11.43 0.34
CA PHE A 44 6.02 -10.72 -0.92
C PHE A 44 5.56 -9.27 -0.69
N LYS A 45 4.67 -9.02 0.27
CA LYS A 45 4.26 -7.64 0.64
C LYS A 45 5.44 -6.80 1.11
N ILE A 46 6.29 -7.35 1.99
CA ILE A 46 7.48 -6.65 2.50
C ILE A 46 8.43 -6.33 1.33
N ALA A 47 8.71 -7.31 0.46
CA ALA A 47 9.55 -7.12 -0.71
C ALA A 47 8.98 -6.07 -1.67
N PHE A 48 7.66 -6.05 -1.88
CA PHE A 48 6.98 -5.08 -2.74
C PHE A 48 7.12 -3.66 -2.20
N TYR A 49 6.86 -3.43 -0.90
CA TYR A 49 7.04 -2.11 -0.29
C TYR A 49 8.50 -1.67 -0.31
N PHE A 50 9.44 -2.58 -0.05
CA PHE A 50 10.88 -2.30 -0.12
C PHE A 50 11.31 -1.90 -1.54
N LEU A 51 10.81 -2.61 -2.57
CA LEU A 51 11.05 -2.29 -3.98
C LEU A 51 10.57 -0.87 -4.31
N ILE A 52 9.38 -0.49 -3.84
CA ILE A 52 8.82 0.86 -4.05
C ILE A 52 9.69 1.92 -3.38
N ILE A 53 10.13 1.69 -2.14
CA ILE A 53 11.05 2.60 -1.44
C ILE A 53 12.36 2.75 -2.20
N LEU A 54 12.92 1.66 -2.74
CA LEU A 54 14.14 1.68 -3.56
C LEU A 54 13.96 2.48 -4.86
N ILE A 55 12.86 2.25 -5.58
CA ILE A 55 12.52 2.98 -6.80
C ILE A 55 12.39 4.48 -6.48
N VAL A 56 11.58 4.83 -5.48
CA VAL A 56 11.38 6.21 -5.06
C VAL A 56 12.70 6.87 -4.66
N SER A 57 13.51 6.20 -3.84
CA SER A 57 14.81 6.71 -3.40
C SER A 57 15.73 7.03 -4.57
N ARG A 58 15.74 6.17 -5.60
CA ARG A 58 16.57 6.34 -6.80
C ARG A 58 16.06 7.41 -7.76
N PHE A 59 14.74 7.61 -7.87
CA PHE A 59 14.16 8.54 -8.86
C PHE A 59 13.86 9.94 -8.32
N PHE A 60 13.44 10.06 -7.06
CA PHE A 60 12.95 11.33 -6.49
C PHE A 60 13.77 11.85 -5.32
N GLY A 61 14.60 11.01 -4.70
CA GLY A 61 15.24 11.28 -3.42
C GLY A 61 14.23 11.20 -2.27
N LEU A 62 14.63 10.57 -1.16
CA LEU A 62 13.78 10.48 0.03
C LEU A 62 13.78 11.81 0.78
N THR A 63 12.82 12.69 0.46
CA THR A 63 12.59 13.92 1.20
C THR A 63 11.54 13.73 2.30
N ILE A 64 11.62 14.54 3.35
CA ILE A 64 10.62 14.55 4.44
C ILE A 64 9.22 14.82 3.88
N TYR A 65 9.09 15.67 2.86
CA TYR A 65 7.81 15.95 2.21
C TYR A 65 7.23 14.74 1.47
N PHE A 66 8.07 13.93 0.83
CA PHE A 66 7.63 12.68 0.23
C PHE A 66 7.11 11.70 1.30
N LEU A 67 7.82 11.59 2.43
CA LEU A 67 7.37 10.78 3.57
C LEU A 67 6.02 11.24 4.12
N PHE A 68 5.78 12.55 4.17
CA PHE A 68 4.46 13.09 4.52
C PHE A 68 3.36 12.61 3.56
N GLY A 69 3.63 12.59 2.24
CA GLY A 69 2.71 12.03 1.25
C GLY A 69 2.39 10.54 1.49
N VAL A 70 3.42 9.76 1.85
CA VAL A 70 3.28 8.34 2.20
C VAL A 70 2.41 8.16 3.45
N VAL A 71 2.69 8.90 4.52
CA VAL A 71 1.92 8.84 5.77
C VAL A 71 0.46 9.26 5.54
N LEU A 72 0.24 10.29 4.73
CA LEU A 72 -1.10 10.74 4.36
C LEU A 72 -1.87 9.63 3.63
N SER A 73 -1.25 8.94 2.67
CA SER A 73 -1.87 7.83 1.94
C SER A 73 -2.27 6.67 2.84
N LEU A 74 -1.41 6.31 3.81
CA LEU A 74 -1.68 5.27 4.79
C LEU A 74 -2.83 5.66 5.72
N THR A 75 -2.85 6.90 6.19
CA THR A 75 -3.90 7.40 7.08
C THR A 75 -5.26 7.37 6.38
N LEU A 76 -5.32 7.84 5.13
CA LEU A 76 -6.53 7.81 4.31
C LEU A 76 -7.00 6.38 4.05
N PHE A 77 -6.06 5.48 3.73
CA PHE A 77 -6.38 4.07 3.52
C PHE A 77 -6.96 3.41 4.78
N VAL A 78 -6.39 3.67 5.96
CA VAL A 78 -6.89 3.16 7.24
C VAL A 78 -8.29 3.72 7.52
N ALA A 79 -8.49 5.03 7.36
CA ALA A 79 -9.78 5.67 7.56
C ALA A 79 -10.87 5.07 6.65
N ILE A 80 -10.59 4.90 5.36
CA ILE A 80 -11.50 4.26 4.40
C ILE A 80 -11.79 2.81 4.79
N SER A 81 -10.75 2.04 5.16
CA SER A 81 -10.89 0.64 5.56
C SER A 81 -11.78 0.49 6.80
N ILE A 82 -11.63 1.39 7.78
CA ILE A 82 -12.46 1.42 8.98
C ILE A 82 -13.93 1.72 8.61
N VAL A 83 -14.17 2.73 7.78
CA VAL A 83 -15.53 3.09 7.33
C VAL A 83 -16.19 1.92 6.58
N LEU A 84 -15.46 1.26 5.68
CA LEU A 84 -15.95 0.09 4.94
C LEU A 84 -16.26 -1.08 5.88
N PHE A 85 -15.41 -1.34 6.87
CA PHE A 85 -15.63 -2.39 7.87
C PHE A 85 -16.90 -2.15 8.68
N PHE A 86 -17.12 -0.93 9.18
CA PHE A 86 -18.34 -0.60 9.93
C PHE A 86 -19.60 -0.62 9.06
N ASN A 87 -19.51 -0.18 7.79
CA ASN A 87 -20.63 -0.24 6.87
C ASN A 87 -21.01 -1.69 6.51
N SER A 88 -20.02 -2.59 6.37
CA SER A 88 -20.25 -4.00 6.09
C SER A 88 -20.92 -4.76 7.24
N ARG A 89 -20.84 -4.27 8.49
CA ARG A 89 -21.51 -4.88 9.66
C ARG A 89 -22.96 -4.41 9.87
N LYS A 90 -23.40 -3.40 9.13
CA LYS A 90 -24.78 -2.90 9.16
C LYS A 90 -25.70 -3.56 8.11
N LYS A 91 -25.14 -4.31 7.16
CA LYS A 91 -25.87 -5.17 6.22
C LYS A 91 -25.95 -6.59 6.76
#